data_AF-A0AAD6AZX6-F1
#
_entry.id   AF-A0AAD6AZX6-F1
#
_cell.length_a   1.000
_cell.length_b   1.000
_cell.length_c   1.000
_cell.angle_alpha   90.00
_cell.angle_beta   90.00
_cell.angle_gamma   90.00
#
_symmetry.space_group_name_H-M   'P 1'
#
loop_
_entity.id
_entity.type
_entity.pdbx_description
1 polymer ?
#
loop_
_entity_poly.entity_id
_entity_poly.type
_entity_poly.pdbx_seq_one_letter_code
_entity_poly.pdbx_strand_id
1 'polypeptide(L)'
;MITRTVSKNPRTTRGGPVNDLQRAATKVTKATISNTLRRQGLKSCSARRVPLLKPVHVQARLKFAREHLDDPEEDWENVIWSDETKIELFGKNSTRCVWRRKNAELHPKNTIPTVKHGGGNIMLWGCFSAKGPGPLIRVKERMNGAMYREIFSDNLLPSARALKMKRGWVFQHDNDPKHTARATKEWLRKKHFKVLEWPSQSPDLNPLENLWRELKVRVAQRQPQNITALEEICMEEWAKIPPITGEGTREEQEHGSRRMQEEVNKSKHEGAGESQPDQGELGESRKKGAGRVKRGADEKEGGGKVCMESPKEDRGRKVKRS
;
A
#
# COMPACT_ATOMS: atom_id res chain seq x y z
N MET A 1 -9.28 25.64 -28.39
CA MET A 1 -9.60 26.22 -27.05
C MET A 1 -10.09 25.14 -26.07
N ILE A 2 -11.21 24.45 -26.37
CA ILE A 2 -11.82 23.45 -25.48
C ILE A 2 -10.84 22.35 -25.04
N THR A 3 -10.14 21.71 -25.98
CA THR A 3 -9.15 20.67 -25.71
C THR A 3 -8.00 21.20 -24.87
N ARG A 4 -7.41 22.34 -25.23
CA ARG A 4 -6.31 22.98 -24.47
C ARG A 4 -6.70 23.25 -23.00
N THR A 5 -7.92 23.73 -22.75
CA THR A 5 -8.41 24.00 -21.38
C THR A 5 -8.57 22.70 -20.58
N VAL A 6 -9.18 21.68 -21.18
CA VAL A 6 -9.38 20.37 -20.53
C VAL A 6 -8.06 19.61 -20.35
N SER A 7 -7.11 19.72 -21.28
CA SER A 7 -5.78 19.12 -21.14
C SER A 7 -4.96 19.79 -20.04
N LYS A 8 -5.04 21.12 -19.89
CA LYS A 8 -4.37 21.86 -18.80
C LYS A 8 -4.97 21.58 -17.43
N ASN A 9 -6.29 21.43 -17.35
CA ASN A 9 -6.99 21.07 -16.12
C ASN A 9 -8.03 19.97 -16.38
N PRO A 10 -7.64 18.69 -16.26
CA PRO A 10 -8.53 17.55 -16.52
C PRO A 10 -9.75 17.46 -15.58
N ARG A 11 -9.76 18.20 -14.47
CA ARG A 11 -10.91 18.28 -13.54
C ARG A 11 -11.99 19.26 -14.00
N THR A 12 -11.76 19.97 -15.11
CA THR A 12 -12.70 20.92 -15.67
C THR A 12 -14.02 20.23 -16.02
N THR A 13 -15.12 20.67 -15.42
CA THR A 13 -16.45 20.13 -15.74
C THR A 13 -16.89 20.63 -17.12
N ARG A 14 -17.83 19.92 -17.75
CA ARG A 14 -18.41 20.34 -19.04
C ARG A 14 -19.01 21.75 -19.01
N GLY A 15 -19.40 22.25 -17.83
CA GLY A 15 -19.92 23.61 -17.66
C GLY A 15 -18.86 24.70 -17.80
N GLY A 16 -17.59 24.42 -17.46
CA GLY A 16 -16.49 25.38 -17.60
C GLY A 16 -16.33 25.87 -19.05
N PRO A 17 -16.07 24.97 -20.02
CA PRO A 17 -15.91 25.35 -21.41
C PRO A 17 -17.16 25.97 -22.03
N VAL A 18 -18.36 25.57 -21.58
CA VAL A 18 -19.63 26.20 -22.02
C VAL A 18 -19.68 27.66 -21.57
N ASN A 19 -19.38 27.94 -20.30
CA ASN A 19 -19.39 29.29 -19.76
C ASN A 19 -18.28 30.17 -20.38
N ASP A 20 -17.10 29.61 -20.64
CA ASP A 20 -16.00 30.31 -21.29
C ASP A 20 -16.34 30.73 -22.71
N LEU A 21 -16.95 29.83 -23.49
CA LEU A 21 -17.36 30.12 -24.86
C LEU A 21 -18.54 31.08 -24.90
N GLN A 22 -19.46 30.97 -23.94
CA GLN A 22 -20.59 31.90 -23.84
C GLN A 22 -20.13 33.33 -23.50
N ARG A 23 -19.07 33.48 -22.68
CA ARG A 23 -18.41 34.78 -22.45
C ARG A 23 -17.74 35.34 -23.71
N ALA A 24 -17.26 34.49 -24.60
CA ALA A 24 -16.75 34.85 -25.92
C ALA A 24 -17.85 34.94 -26.99
N ALA A 25 -19.10 35.24 -26.59
CA ALA A 25 -20.29 35.36 -27.45
C ALA A 25 -20.65 34.10 -28.27
N THR A 26 -20.07 32.94 -27.94
CA THR A 26 -20.31 31.67 -28.64
C THR A 26 -21.18 30.75 -27.79
N LYS A 27 -22.44 30.55 -28.19
CA LYS A 27 -23.34 29.62 -27.50
C LYS A 27 -23.05 28.18 -27.94
N VAL A 28 -22.68 27.34 -26.98
CA VAL A 28 -22.48 25.90 -27.19
C VAL A 28 -23.19 25.09 -26.11
N THR A 29 -23.57 23.86 -26.45
CA THR A 29 -24.20 22.95 -25.48
C THR A 29 -23.16 22.04 -24.82
N LYS A 30 -23.49 21.49 -23.64
CA LYS A 30 -22.68 20.44 -22.99
C LYS A 30 -22.46 19.21 -23.89
N ALA A 31 -23.42 18.91 -24.77
CA ALA A 31 -23.32 17.82 -25.73
C ALA A 31 -22.25 18.12 -26.80
N THR A 32 -22.24 19.35 -27.33
CA THR A 32 -21.21 19.82 -28.28
C THR A 32 -19.80 19.73 -27.69
N ILE A 33 -19.63 20.13 -26.42
CA ILE A 33 -18.34 19.98 -25.71
C ILE A 33 -17.96 18.50 -25.58
N SER A 34 -18.90 17.64 -25.16
CA SER A 34 -18.64 16.21 -24.97
C SER A 34 -18.24 15.51 -26.26
N ASN A 35 -18.94 15.79 -27.36
CA ASN A 35 -18.62 15.22 -28.67
C ASN A 35 -17.27 15.71 -29.19
N THR A 36 -16.93 16.97 -28.95
CA THR A 36 -15.63 17.53 -29.33
C THR A 36 -14.48 16.90 -28.56
N LEU A 37 -14.63 16.69 -27.24
CA LEU A 37 -13.64 16.00 -26.43
C LEU A 37 -13.49 14.53 -26.84
N ARG A 38 -14.60 13.82 -27.12
CA ARG A 38 -14.57 12.43 -27.59
C ARG A 38 -13.88 12.27 -28.95
N ARG A 39 -14.15 13.18 -29.91
CA ARG A 39 -13.45 13.21 -31.21
C ARG A 39 -11.93 13.39 -31.09
N GLN A 40 -11.48 13.88 -29.93
CA GLN A 40 -10.07 14.13 -29.61
C GLN A 40 -9.51 13.05 -28.68
N GLY A 41 -10.21 11.92 -28.54
CA GLY A 41 -9.80 10.79 -27.70
C GLY A 41 -10.01 10.99 -26.19
N LEU A 42 -10.52 12.14 -25.76
CA LEU A 42 -10.73 12.43 -24.35
C LEU A 42 -12.08 11.86 -23.87
N LYS A 43 -12.00 10.92 -22.93
CA LYS A 43 -13.17 10.31 -22.28
C LYS A 43 -13.31 10.80 -20.84
N SER A 44 -14.57 11.03 -20.43
CA SER A 44 -14.91 11.33 -19.05
C SER A 44 -14.75 10.05 -18.22
N CYS A 45 -13.80 10.03 -17.30
CA CYS A 45 -13.55 8.90 -16.39
C CYS A 45 -13.60 9.37 -14.94
N SER A 46 -13.91 8.45 -14.02
CA SER A 46 -13.71 8.69 -12.59
C SER A 46 -12.22 8.84 -12.31
N ALA A 47 -11.84 9.89 -11.57
CA ALA A 47 -10.44 10.08 -11.16
C ALA A 47 -10.01 8.92 -10.24
N ARG A 48 -8.82 8.36 -10.49
CA ARG A 48 -8.25 7.32 -9.63
C ARG A 48 -7.89 7.96 -8.28
N ARG A 49 -8.33 7.35 -7.19
CA ARG A 49 -7.90 7.73 -5.83
C ARG A 49 -6.51 7.14 -5.61
N VAL A 50 -5.55 7.98 -5.26
CA VAL A 50 -4.18 7.58 -4.94
C VAL A 50 -3.79 8.21 -3.60
N PRO A 51 -2.95 7.56 -2.78
CA PRO A 51 -2.40 8.17 -1.57
C PRO A 51 -1.66 9.47 -1.91
N LEU A 52 -1.75 10.46 -1.02
CA LEU A 52 -0.93 11.67 -1.13
C LEU A 52 0.48 11.36 -0.64
N LEU A 53 1.37 11.07 -1.57
CA LEU A 53 2.77 10.75 -1.29
C LEU A 53 3.59 12.02 -1.06
N LYS A 54 4.43 11.99 -0.02
CA LYS A 54 5.50 12.97 0.18
C LYS A 54 6.68 12.65 -0.75
N PRO A 55 7.54 13.62 -1.11
CA PRO A 55 8.71 13.37 -1.95
C PRO A 55 9.62 12.23 -1.45
N VAL A 56 9.79 12.12 -0.14
CA VAL A 56 10.55 11.01 0.49
C VAL A 56 9.93 9.63 0.21
N HIS A 57 8.61 9.52 0.15
CA HIS A 57 7.93 8.26 -0.17
C HIS A 57 8.10 7.92 -1.65
N VAL A 58 8.03 8.93 -2.53
CA VAL A 58 8.28 8.75 -3.97
C VAL A 58 9.71 8.25 -4.21
N GLN A 59 10.71 8.87 -3.58
CA GLN A 59 12.10 8.44 -3.71
C GLN A 59 12.32 7.00 -3.22
N ALA A 60 11.75 6.64 -2.06
CA ALA A 60 11.85 5.28 -1.53
C ALA A 60 11.19 4.24 -2.46
N ARG A 61 10.03 4.56 -3.02
CA ARG A 61 9.34 3.71 -4.02
C ARG A 61 10.17 3.53 -5.28
N LEU A 62 10.76 4.61 -5.79
CA LEU A 62 11.62 4.56 -6.98
C LEU A 62 12.91 3.78 -6.72
N LYS A 63 13.52 3.92 -5.55
CA LYS A 63 14.68 3.12 -5.14
C LYS A 63 14.31 1.63 -5.16
N PHE A 64 13.24 1.26 -4.44
CA PHE A 64 12.76 -0.11 -4.38
C PHE A 64 12.48 -0.68 -5.77
N ALA A 65 11.72 0.04 -6.60
CA ALA A 65 11.38 -0.39 -7.95
C ALA A 65 12.60 -0.56 -8.87
N ARG A 66 13.66 0.24 -8.70
CA ARG A 66 14.89 0.12 -9.49
C ARG A 66 15.75 -1.06 -9.06
N GLU A 67 15.85 -1.29 -7.75
CA GLU A 67 16.65 -2.39 -7.18
C GLU A 67 16.05 -3.76 -7.54
N HIS A 68 14.74 -3.82 -7.71
CA HIS A 68 13.99 -5.06 -7.89
C HIS A 68 13.43 -5.22 -9.32
N LEU A 69 13.84 -4.36 -10.27
CA LEU A 69 13.30 -4.36 -11.64
C LEU A 69 13.74 -5.60 -12.43
N ASP A 70 14.99 -6.01 -12.21
CA ASP A 70 15.66 -7.10 -12.92
C ASP A 70 15.65 -8.42 -12.11
N ASP A 71 14.95 -8.45 -10.98
CA ASP A 71 14.83 -9.64 -10.15
C ASP A 71 14.11 -10.76 -10.90
N PRO A 72 14.62 -12.01 -10.87
CA PRO A 72 13.98 -13.12 -11.53
C PRO A 72 12.62 -13.46 -10.90
N GLU A 73 11.69 -13.99 -11.70
CA GLU A 73 10.36 -14.41 -11.24
C GLU A 73 10.43 -15.37 -10.05
N GLU A 74 11.42 -16.26 -10.04
CA GLU A 74 11.67 -17.24 -8.97
C GLU A 74 11.88 -16.60 -7.58
N ASP A 75 12.45 -15.39 -7.52
CA ASP A 75 12.64 -14.67 -6.27
C ASP A 75 11.30 -14.20 -5.71
N TRP A 76 10.42 -13.70 -6.58
CA TRP A 76 9.05 -13.29 -6.24
C TRP A 76 8.14 -14.47 -5.89
N GLU A 77 8.33 -15.61 -6.54
CA GLU A 77 7.64 -16.86 -6.18
C GLU A 77 7.99 -17.31 -4.76
N ASN A 78 9.17 -16.95 -4.28
CA ASN A 78 9.66 -17.29 -2.95
C ASN A 78 9.39 -16.21 -1.88
N VAL A 79 8.53 -15.24 -2.19
CA VAL A 79 8.03 -14.24 -1.23
C VAL A 79 6.70 -14.70 -0.60
N ILE A 80 6.61 -14.59 0.72
CA ILE A 80 5.33 -14.61 1.44
C ILE A 80 4.91 -13.17 1.70
N TRP A 81 3.82 -12.77 1.06
CA TRP A 81 3.16 -11.49 1.26
C TRP A 81 2.19 -11.59 2.43
N SER A 82 2.14 -10.57 3.27
CA SER A 82 1.19 -10.53 4.39
C SER A 82 0.64 -9.13 4.58
N ASP A 83 -0.60 -9.07 5.08
CA ASP A 83 -1.29 -7.82 5.32
C ASP A 83 -2.52 -8.02 6.21
N GLU A 84 -3.06 -6.92 6.73
CA GLU A 84 -4.34 -6.88 7.43
C GLU A 84 -5.40 -6.14 6.63
N THR A 85 -6.59 -6.73 6.51
CA THR A 85 -7.75 -6.04 5.94
C THR A 85 -8.89 -5.92 6.94
N LYS A 86 -9.61 -4.81 6.86
CA LYS A 86 -10.91 -4.62 7.50
C LYS A 86 -12.03 -4.95 6.53
N ILE A 87 -12.99 -5.79 6.94
CA ILE A 87 -14.22 -6.04 6.19
C ILE A 87 -15.41 -5.61 7.05
N GLU A 88 -16.22 -4.69 6.51
CA GLU A 88 -17.39 -4.13 7.18
C GLU A 88 -18.64 -4.93 6.79
N LEU A 89 -19.49 -5.28 7.77
CA LEU A 89 -20.73 -6.04 7.53
C LEU A 89 -21.68 -5.31 6.56
N PHE A 90 -21.82 -4.00 6.73
CA PHE A 90 -22.62 -3.12 5.87
C PHE A 90 -21.74 -2.15 5.06
N GLY A 91 -20.52 -2.57 4.71
CA GLY A 91 -19.58 -1.77 3.95
C GLY A 91 -20.06 -1.49 2.53
N LYS A 92 -19.79 -0.28 2.02
CA LYS A 92 -20.07 0.11 0.62
C LYS A 92 -19.02 -0.49 -0.34
N ASN A 93 -18.80 -1.80 -0.30
CA ASN A 93 -17.78 -2.44 -1.13
C ASN A 93 -18.25 -2.68 -2.58
N SER A 94 -19.55 -2.57 -2.83
CA SER A 94 -20.13 -2.52 -4.16
C SER A 94 -21.11 -1.36 -4.25
N THR A 95 -21.03 -0.59 -5.34
CA THR A 95 -22.07 0.37 -5.67
C THR A 95 -23.25 -0.46 -6.19
N ARG A 96 -24.30 -0.67 -5.37
CA ARG A 96 -25.49 -1.39 -5.83
C ARG A 96 -26.35 -0.45 -6.66
N CYS A 97 -26.48 -0.75 -7.94
CA CYS A 97 -27.46 -0.11 -8.80
C CYS A 97 -28.82 -0.78 -8.58
N VAL A 98 -29.86 0.03 -8.37
CA VAL A 98 -31.26 -0.42 -8.25
C VAL A 98 -32.07 0.17 -9.39
N TRP A 99 -32.80 -0.69 -10.09
CA TRP A 99 -33.78 -0.29 -11.09
C TRP A 99 -35.09 0.03 -10.37
N ARG A 100 -35.57 1.28 -10.47
CA ARG A 100 -36.80 1.72 -9.80
C ARG A 100 -37.63 2.62 -10.69
N ARG A 101 -38.95 2.58 -10.50
CA ARG A 101 -39.89 3.54 -11.11
C ARG A 101 -39.73 4.92 -10.49
N LYS A 102 -40.16 5.97 -11.21
CA LYS A 102 -40.20 7.35 -10.70
C LYS A 102 -40.98 7.39 -9.37
N ASN A 103 -40.49 8.12 -8.39
CA ASN A 103 -41.04 8.25 -7.02
C ASN A 103 -40.99 7.00 -6.12
N ALA A 104 -40.41 5.87 -6.57
CA ALA A 104 -40.25 4.68 -5.72
C ALA A 104 -38.99 4.73 -4.85
N GLU A 105 -38.50 5.92 -4.53
CA GLU A 105 -37.13 6.09 -4.05
C GLU A 105 -36.86 5.69 -2.62
N LEU A 106 -37.87 5.84 -1.77
CA LEU A 106 -37.82 5.48 -0.36
C LEU A 106 -38.32 4.07 -0.09
N HIS A 107 -38.76 3.35 -1.13
CA HIS A 107 -39.27 1.99 -0.96
C HIS A 107 -38.15 1.08 -0.43
N PRO A 108 -38.36 0.26 0.62
CA PRO A 108 -37.30 -0.56 1.24
C PRO A 108 -36.53 -1.47 0.26
N LYS A 109 -37.19 -1.96 -0.79
CA LYS A 109 -36.53 -2.75 -1.86
C LYS A 109 -35.58 -1.92 -2.76
N ASN A 110 -35.70 -0.60 -2.74
CA ASN A 110 -34.95 0.35 -3.56
C ASN A 110 -33.97 1.19 -2.71
N THR A 111 -33.91 0.95 -1.40
CA THR A 111 -32.98 1.58 -0.47
C THR A 111 -32.00 0.53 0.06
N ILE A 112 -30.81 0.99 0.45
CA ILE A 112 -29.83 0.16 1.15
C ILE A 112 -29.91 0.61 2.61
N PRO A 113 -30.31 -0.25 3.55
CA PRO A 113 -30.33 0.09 4.96
C PRO A 113 -28.93 0.55 5.40
N THR A 114 -28.86 1.71 6.04
CA THR A 114 -27.62 2.22 6.64
C THR A 114 -27.82 2.33 8.14
N VAL A 115 -26.91 1.74 8.90
CA VAL A 115 -26.84 1.90 10.35
C VAL A 115 -26.01 3.14 10.68
N LYS A 116 -26.52 4.04 11.54
CA LYS A 116 -25.79 5.26 11.95
C LYS A 116 -24.45 4.88 12.60
N HIS A 117 -24.47 3.93 13.52
CA HIS A 117 -23.30 3.28 14.15
C HIS A 117 -23.63 1.79 14.27
N GLY A 118 -22.73 0.89 13.85
CA GLY A 118 -22.88 -0.53 14.16
C GLY A 118 -23.48 -1.40 13.05
N GLY A 119 -22.65 -1.80 12.09
CA GLY A 119 -22.73 -3.14 11.51
C GLY A 119 -21.68 -4.09 12.08
N GLY A 120 -20.73 -3.54 12.83
CA GLY A 120 -19.47 -4.20 13.14
C GLY A 120 -18.59 -4.37 11.89
N ASN A 121 -17.35 -4.73 12.17
CA ASN A 121 -16.37 -5.12 11.18
C ASN A 121 -15.55 -6.27 11.76
N ILE A 122 -14.88 -7.00 10.89
CA ILE A 122 -13.85 -7.94 11.28
C ILE A 122 -12.52 -7.45 10.71
N MET A 123 -11.47 -7.59 11.53
CA MET A 123 -10.09 -7.46 11.09
C MET A 123 -9.57 -8.86 10.78
N LEU A 124 -9.02 -9.03 9.58
CA LEU A 124 -8.46 -10.28 9.11
C LEU A 124 -6.98 -10.05 8.82
N TRP A 125 -6.15 -10.95 9.30
CA TRP A 125 -4.78 -11.11 8.83
C TRP A 125 -4.74 -12.29 7.85
N GLY A 126 -4.02 -12.12 6.76
CA GLY A 126 -3.75 -13.23 5.85
C GLY A 126 -2.38 -13.10 5.22
N CYS A 127 -1.95 -14.20 4.62
CA CYS A 127 -0.75 -14.22 3.82
C CYS A 127 -0.99 -15.01 2.54
N PHE A 128 -0.15 -14.79 1.54
CA PHE A 128 -0.17 -15.57 0.30
C PHE A 128 1.22 -15.61 -0.34
N SER A 129 1.41 -16.55 -1.26
CA SER A 129 2.59 -16.62 -2.14
C SER A 129 2.15 -16.95 -3.56
N ALA A 130 3.08 -17.05 -4.51
CA ALA A 130 2.79 -17.58 -5.86
C ALA A 130 2.13 -18.98 -5.84
N LYS A 131 2.24 -19.72 -4.74
CA LYS A 131 1.65 -21.05 -4.59
C LYS A 131 0.21 -21.02 -4.08
N GLY A 132 -0.34 -19.83 -3.82
CA GLY A 132 -1.71 -19.63 -3.39
C GLY A 132 -1.85 -18.97 -2.02
N PRO A 133 -3.11 -18.84 -1.54
CA PRO A 133 -3.43 -18.26 -0.26
C PRO A 133 -2.95 -19.13 0.90
N GLY A 134 -2.36 -18.49 1.91
CA GLY A 134 -2.11 -19.08 3.22
C GLY A 134 -3.37 -19.04 4.11
N PRO A 135 -3.25 -19.30 5.41
CA PRO A 135 -4.35 -19.20 6.35
C PRO A 135 -4.88 -17.76 6.48
N LEU A 136 -6.19 -17.65 6.70
CA LEU A 136 -6.89 -16.41 7.01
C LEU A 136 -7.29 -16.41 8.48
N ILE A 137 -6.99 -15.34 9.20
CA ILE A 137 -7.08 -15.30 10.66
C ILE A 137 -7.86 -14.09 11.11
N ARG A 138 -8.88 -14.31 11.95
CA ARG A 138 -9.60 -13.23 12.60
C ARG A 138 -8.79 -12.65 13.76
N VAL A 139 -8.50 -11.35 13.65
CA VAL A 139 -7.91 -10.57 14.73
C VAL A 139 -9.04 -9.97 15.57
N LYS A 140 -9.26 -10.52 16.76
CA LYS A 140 -10.42 -10.16 17.62
C LYS A 140 -10.25 -8.81 18.32
N GLU A 141 -9.02 -8.42 18.63
CA GLU A 141 -8.71 -7.19 19.37
C GLU A 141 -7.91 -6.21 18.53
N ARG A 142 -7.72 -4.99 19.04
CA ARG A 142 -6.83 -4.03 18.41
C ARG A 142 -5.40 -4.56 18.46
N MET A 143 -4.87 -4.92 17.29
CA MET A 143 -3.56 -5.54 17.19
C MET A 143 -2.47 -4.63 17.76
N ASN A 144 -1.79 -5.11 18.79
CA ASN A 144 -0.59 -4.49 19.34
C ASN A 144 0.66 -5.25 18.87
N GLY A 145 1.85 -4.70 19.13
CA GLY A 145 3.10 -5.32 18.67
C GLY A 145 3.39 -6.70 19.27
N ALA A 146 2.82 -7.06 20.43
CA ALA A 146 2.97 -8.39 21.02
C ALA A 146 2.09 -9.43 20.32
N MET A 147 0.79 -9.12 20.19
CA MET A 147 -0.16 -9.93 19.41
C MET A 147 0.33 -10.15 17.98
N TYR A 148 0.94 -9.14 17.38
CA TYR A 148 1.52 -9.25 16.05
C TYR A 148 2.62 -10.32 15.96
N ARG A 149 3.54 -10.35 16.94
CA ARG A 149 4.60 -11.38 17.00
C ARG A 149 4.02 -12.77 17.28
N GLU A 150 2.94 -12.87 18.06
CA GLU A 150 2.24 -14.13 18.30
C GLU A 150 1.58 -14.66 17.03
N ILE A 151 0.83 -13.83 16.32
CA ILE A 151 0.23 -14.19 15.02
C ILE A 151 1.32 -14.71 14.07
N PHE A 152 2.50 -14.06 14.04
CA PHE A 152 3.59 -14.50 13.18
C PHE A 152 4.22 -15.79 13.64
N SER A 153 4.45 -15.93 14.95
CA SER A 153 4.97 -17.17 15.53
C SER A 153 4.08 -18.35 15.18
N ASP A 154 2.77 -18.17 15.33
CA ASP A 154 1.80 -19.25 15.28
C ASP A 154 1.35 -19.56 13.86
N ASN A 155 1.47 -18.61 12.94
CA ASN A 155 0.89 -18.75 11.61
C ASN A 155 1.88 -18.61 10.47
N LEU A 156 2.91 -17.77 10.57
CA LEU A 156 3.82 -17.55 9.43
C LEU A 156 4.62 -18.82 9.08
N LEU A 157 5.19 -19.50 10.08
CA LEU A 157 5.94 -20.74 9.86
C LEU A 157 5.05 -21.89 9.35
N PRO A 158 3.87 -22.15 9.96
CA PRO A 158 2.93 -23.11 9.37
C PRO A 158 2.50 -22.75 7.95
N SER A 159 2.29 -21.46 7.65
CA SER A 159 1.95 -21.00 6.30
C SER A 159 3.05 -21.32 5.31
N ALA A 160 4.31 -21.01 5.64
CA ALA A 160 5.45 -21.32 4.78
C ALA A 160 5.59 -22.83 4.51
N ARG A 161 5.29 -23.67 5.50
CA ARG A 161 5.28 -25.14 5.35
C ARG A 161 4.11 -25.62 4.49
N ALA A 162 2.90 -25.11 4.74
CA ALA A 162 1.70 -25.46 3.98
C ALA A 162 1.83 -25.07 2.50
N LEU A 163 2.38 -23.89 2.23
CA LEU A 163 2.70 -23.40 0.90
C LEU A 163 3.93 -24.08 0.30
N LYS A 164 4.63 -24.97 1.02
CA LYS A 164 5.84 -25.67 0.55
C LYS A 164 6.92 -24.71 0.04
N MET A 165 7.18 -23.62 0.76
CA MET A 165 8.15 -22.60 0.34
C MET A 165 9.58 -23.18 0.25
N LYS A 166 10.37 -22.68 -0.71
CA LYS A 166 11.77 -23.09 -0.86
C LYS A 166 12.58 -22.54 0.31
N ARG A 167 13.78 -23.09 0.56
CA ARG A 167 14.70 -22.50 1.54
C ARG A 167 15.02 -21.06 1.16
N GLY A 168 15.22 -20.22 2.17
CA GLY A 168 15.58 -18.83 1.96
C GLY A 168 14.44 -17.92 1.49
N TRP A 169 13.19 -18.36 1.62
CA TRP A 169 12.01 -17.53 1.38
C TRP A 169 12.07 -16.20 2.14
N VAL A 170 11.46 -15.17 1.54
CA VAL A 170 11.46 -13.81 2.05
C VAL A 170 10.07 -13.45 2.55
N PHE A 171 10.02 -12.76 3.67
CA PHE A 171 8.79 -12.29 4.29
C PHE A 171 8.54 -10.82 3.95
N GLN A 172 7.34 -10.50 3.48
CA GLN A 172 6.90 -9.12 3.27
C GLN A 172 5.81 -8.74 4.26
N HIS A 173 5.97 -7.56 4.86
CA HIS A 173 4.96 -6.85 5.65
C HIS A 173 5.13 -5.34 5.46
N ASP A 174 4.11 -4.55 5.79
CA ASP A 174 4.17 -3.10 5.64
C ASP A 174 4.98 -2.42 6.77
N ASN A 175 5.18 -1.10 6.64
CA ASN A 175 5.94 -0.29 7.59
C ASN A 175 5.07 0.31 8.71
N ASP A 176 3.95 -0.31 9.09
CA ASP A 176 3.18 0.15 10.26
C ASP A 176 4.12 0.28 11.49
N PRO A 177 3.98 1.33 12.31
CA PRO A 177 4.76 1.49 13.55
C PRO A 177 4.87 0.22 14.41
N LYS A 178 3.82 -0.62 14.45
CA LYS A 178 3.84 -1.89 15.20
C LYS A 178 4.78 -2.94 14.58
N HIS A 179 4.97 -2.90 13.27
CA HIS A 179 5.85 -3.80 12.50
C HIS A 179 7.31 -3.35 12.59
N THR A 180 7.52 -2.03 12.59
CA THR A 180 8.85 -1.41 12.60
C THR A 180 9.41 -1.17 14.00
N ALA A 181 8.63 -1.44 15.04
CA ALA A 181 9.04 -1.36 16.44
C ALA A 181 10.31 -2.21 16.71
N ARG A 182 11.20 -1.69 17.57
CA ARG A 182 12.49 -2.35 17.89
C ARG A 182 12.31 -3.81 18.31
N ALA A 183 11.34 -4.08 19.18
CA ALA A 183 11.06 -5.44 19.66
C ALA A 183 10.63 -6.40 18.52
N THR A 184 9.88 -5.91 17.53
CA THR A 184 9.46 -6.71 16.37
C THR A 184 10.65 -7.01 15.46
N LYS A 185 11.49 -6.01 15.17
CA LYS A 185 12.73 -6.18 14.38
C LYS A 185 13.71 -7.16 15.04
N GLU A 186 13.91 -7.03 16.35
CA GLU A 186 14.77 -7.95 17.12
C GLU A 186 14.24 -9.38 17.12
N TRP A 187 12.92 -9.55 17.23
CA TRP A 187 12.27 -10.86 17.17
C TRP A 187 12.44 -11.51 15.79
N LEU A 188 12.20 -10.76 14.71
CA LEU A 188 12.39 -11.26 13.34
C LEU A 188 13.85 -11.69 13.10
N ARG A 189 14.81 -10.89 13.56
CA ARG A 189 16.24 -11.22 13.51
C ARG A 189 16.56 -12.49 14.30
N LYS A 190 16.03 -12.63 15.53
CA LYS A 190 16.25 -13.81 16.39
C LYS A 190 15.67 -15.09 15.78
N LYS A 191 14.58 -14.96 15.02
CA LYS A 191 13.95 -16.08 14.29
C LYS A 191 14.57 -16.33 12.90
N HIS A 192 15.59 -15.55 12.52
CA HIS A 192 16.27 -15.64 11.24
C HIS A 192 15.36 -15.46 10.02
N PHE A 193 14.31 -14.64 10.14
CA PHE A 193 13.49 -14.27 8.99
C PHE A 193 14.21 -13.26 8.10
N LYS A 194 14.22 -13.52 6.79
CA LYS A 194 14.58 -12.54 5.78
C LYS A 194 13.35 -11.68 5.52
N VAL A 195 13.48 -10.37 5.69
CA VAL A 195 12.38 -9.42 5.50
C VAL A 195 12.66 -8.59 4.27
N LEU A 196 11.68 -8.47 3.38
CA LEU A 196 11.77 -7.62 2.19
C LEU A 196 11.78 -6.14 2.60
N GLU A 197 12.71 -5.34 2.07
CA GLU A 197 12.67 -3.89 2.25
C GLU A 197 11.39 -3.36 1.57
N TRP A 198 10.57 -2.61 2.30
CA TRP A 198 9.29 -2.15 1.78
C TRP A 198 9.21 -0.62 1.79
N PRO A 199 8.78 0.02 0.69
CA PRO A 199 8.54 1.46 0.69
C PRO A 199 7.20 1.79 1.36
N SER A 200 7.20 2.76 2.28
CA SER A 200 5.98 3.21 2.98
C SER A 200 4.90 3.73 2.02
N GLN A 201 3.63 3.56 2.40
CA GLN A 201 2.45 3.97 1.60
C GLN A 201 2.40 3.34 0.20
N SER A 202 2.76 2.06 0.10
CA SER A 202 2.78 1.32 -1.17
C SER A 202 1.85 0.11 -1.23
N PRO A 203 0.55 0.26 -0.91
CA PRO A 203 -0.39 -0.85 -1.00
C PRO A 203 -0.52 -1.35 -2.44
N ASP A 204 -0.34 -0.47 -3.43
CA ASP A 204 -0.36 -0.83 -4.84
C ASP A 204 0.82 -1.73 -5.28
N LEU A 205 1.88 -1.85 -4.48
CA LEU A 205 2.95 -2.81 -4.75
C LEU A 205 2.67 -4.17 -4.11
N ASN A 206 1.72 -4.26 -3.16
CA ASN A 206 1.37 -5.50 -2.49
C ASN A 206 0.27 -6.25 -3.26
N PRO A 207 0.57 -7.39 -3.92
CA PRO A 207 -0.44 -8.16 -4.65
C PRO A 207 -1.57 -8.72 -3.76
N LEU A 208 -1.38 -8.83 -2.45
CA LEU A 208 -2.42 -9.28 -1.51
C LEU A 208 -3.63 -8.32 -1.49
N GLU A 209 -3.45 -7.05 -1.85
CA GLU A 209 -4.54 -6.08 -1.98
C GLU A 209 -5.55 -6.45 -3.08
N ASN A 210 -5.09 -7.12 -4.14
CA ASN A 210 -6.01 -7.63 -5.18
C ASN A 210 -6.84 -8.80 -4.63
N LEU A 211 -6.22 -9.72 -3.88
CA LEU A 211 -6.93 -10.81 -3.22
C LEU A 211 -7.94 -10.27 -2.19
N TRP A 212 -7.59 -9.22 -1.44
CA TRP A 212 -8.54 -8.54 -0.56
C TRP A 212 -9.73 -7.95 -1.29
N ARG A 213 -9.49 -7.36 -2.46
CA ARG A 213 -10.57 -6.85 -3.30
C ARG A 213 -11.49 -7.97 -3.76
N GLU A 214 -10.93 -9.07 -4.26
CA GLU A 214 -11.70 -10.23 -4.72
C GLU A 214 -12.52 -10.84 -3.57
N LEU A 215 -11.90 -11.06 -2.40
CA LEU A 215 -12.59 -11.53 -1.20
C LEU A 215 -13.76 -10.62 -0.83
N LYS A 216 -13.55 -9.30 -0.79
CA LYS A 216 -14.60 -8.33 -0.47
C LYS A 216 -15.75 -8.37 -1.48
N VAL A 217 -15.48 -8.63 -2.76
CA VAL A 217 -16.51 -8.78 -3.79
C VAL A 217 -17.33 -10.05 -3.54
N ARG A 218 -16.69 -11.20 -3.33
CA ARG A 218 -17.37 -12.48 -3.06
C ARG A 218 -18.22 -12.44 -1.79
N VAL A 219 -17.66 -11.89 -0.70
CA VAL A 219 -18.36 -11.70 0.57
C VAL A 219 -19.59 -10.80 0.39
N ALA A 220 -19.46 -9.70 -0.36
CA ALA A 220 -20.58 -8.79 -0.60
C ALA A 220 -21.72 -9.43 -1.40
N GLN A 221 -21.42 -10.35 -2.32
CA GLN A 221 -22.43 -11.09 -3.08
C GLN A 221 -23.28 -12.00 -2.18
N ARG A 222 -22.68 -12.60 -1.15
CA ARG A 222 -23.37 -13.48 -0.20
C ARG A 222 -24.18 -12.76 0.87
N GLN A 223 -24.03 -11.43 0.98
CA GLN A 223 -24.84 -10.57 1.85
C GLN A 223 -24.92 -11.10 3.30
N PRO A 224 -23.78 -11.19 4.02
CA PRO A 224 -23.77 -11.58 5.43
C PRO A 224 -24.69 -10.68 6.27
N GLN A 225 -25.42 -11.28 7.21
CA GLN A 225 -26.40 -10.56 8.05
C GLN A 225 -25.91 -10.27 9.47
N ASN A 226 -24.82 -10.92 9.90
CA ASN A 226 -24.20 -10.72 11.21
C ASN A 226 -22.70 -11.01 11.15
N ILE A 227 -21.97 -10.69 12.22
CA ILE A 227 -20.50 -10.82 12.28
C ILE A 227 -20.02 -12.28 12.21
N THR A 228 -20.76 -13.21 12.79
CA THR A 228 -20.41 -14.65 12.73
C THR A 228 -20.51 -15.14 11.29
N ALA A 229 -21.64 -14.89 10.62
CA ALA A 229 -21.82 -15.23 9.22
C ALA A 229 -20.80 -14.51 8.32
N LEU A 230 -20.43 -13.26 8.64
CA LEU A 230 -19.38 -12.53 7.91
C LEU A 230 -18.04 -13.24 8.01
N GLU A 231 -17.64 -13.69 9.19
CA GLU A 231 -16.39 -14.43 9.41
C GLU A 231 -16.40 -15.77 8.66
N GLU A 232 -17.45 -16.57 8.84
CA GLU A 232 -17.62 -17.88 8.17
C GLU A 232 -17.54 -17.73 6.65
N ILE A 233 -18.28 -16.77 6.09
CA ILE A 233 -18.25 -16.48 4.65
C ILE A 233 -16.85 -16.04 4.19
N CYS A 234 -16.15 -15.22 4.97
CA CYS A 234 -14.77 -14.84 4.62
C CYS A 234 -13.84 -16.05 4.56
N MET A 235 -13.92 -16.96 5.53
CA MET A 235 -13.12 -18.18 5.55
C MET A 235 -13.47 -19.12 4.38
N GLU A 236 -14.76 -19.32 4.11
CA GLU A 236 -15.24 -20.15 3.00
C GLU A 236 -14.81 -19.58 1.64
N GLU A 237 -14.99 -18.28 1.41
CA GLU A 237 -14.65 -17.66 0.13
C GLU A 237 -13.14 -17.57 -0.08
N TRP A 238 -12.36 -17.39 0.98
CA TRP A 238 -10.89 -17.42 0.93
C TRP A 238 -10.37 -18.80 0.54
N ALA A 239 -10.94 -19.87 1.10
CA ALA A 239 -10.57 -21.24 0.74
C ALA A 239 -10.90 -21.59 -0.73
N LYS A 240 -11.83 -20.88 -1.36
CA LYS A 240 -12.20 -21.03 -2.78
C LYS A 240 -11.36 -20.18 -3.73
N ILE A 241 -10.43 -19.37 -3.22
CA ILE A 241 -9.49 -18.64 -4.07
C ILE A 241 -8.46 -19.68 -4.57
N PRO A 242 -8.42 -19.97 -5.88
CA PRO A 242 -7.55 -21.02 -6.39
C PRO A 242 -6.07 -20.66 -6.18
N PRO A 243 -5.18 -21.66 -6.03
CA PRO A 243 -3.75 -21.48 -6.20
C PRO A 243 -3.46 -20.82 -7.55
N ILE A 244 -2.47 -19.91 -7.57
CA ILE A 244 -2.11 -19.04 -8.71
C ILE A 244 -1.49 -19.83 -9.90
N THR A 245 -1.58 -21.17 -9.90
CA THR A 245 -1.03 -22.05 -10.95
C THR A 245 -1.90 -22.14 -12.22
N GLY A 246 -2.99 -21.38 -12.32
CA GLY A 246 -3.80 -21.24 -13.54
C GLY A 246 -3.62 -19.87 -14.18
N GLU A 247 -3.76 -19.80 -15.51
CA GLU A 247 -3.45 -18.68 -16.43
C GLU A 247 -3.97 -17.27 -16.02
N GLY A 248 -4.87 -17.17 -15.04
CA GLY A 248 -5.48 -15.91 -14.60
C GLY A 248 -4.61 -14.99 -13.73
N THR A 249 -3.44 -15.42 -13.24
CA THR A 249 -2.66 -14.64 -12.24
C THR A 249 -1.16 -14.53 -12.47
N ARG A 250 -0.60 -15.12 -13.54
CA ARG A 250 0.69 -14.66 -14.10
C ARG A 250 0.66 -13.13 -14.31
N GLU A 251 -0.51 -12.62 -14.68
CA GLU A 251 -0.79 -11.19 -14.78
C GLU A 251 -0.65 -10.39 -13.48
N GLU A 252 -0.79 -10.96 -12.27
CA GLU A 252 -0.76 -10.23 -10.99
C GLU A 252 0.66 -10.05 -10.43
N GLN A 253 1.52 -11.07 -10.55
CA GLN A 253 2.94 -10.93 -10.24
C GLN A 253 3.67 -10.15 -11.32
N GLU A 254 3.36 -10.39 -12.61
CA GLU A 254 3.77 -9.51 -13.70
C GLU A 254 3.20 -8.10 -13.50
N HIS A 255 2.04 -7.93 -12.85
CA HIS A 255 1.51 -6.61 -12.49
C HIS A 255 2.42 -5.89 -11.50
N GLY A 256 3.04 -6.61 -10.57
CA GLY A 256 4.03 -6.06 -9.63
C GLY A 256 5.23 -5.47 -10.38
N SER A 257 5.85 -6.27 -11.25
CA SER A 257 6.96 -5.83 -12.11
C SER A 257 6.53 -4.72 -13.09
N ARG A 258 5.37 -4.83 -13.73
CA ARG A 258 4.79 -3.76 -14.57
C ARG A 258 4.50 -2.49 -13.77
N ARG A 259 4.03 -2.58 -12.51
CA ARG A 259 3.83 -1.41 -11.63
C ARG A 259 5.16 -0.79 -11.21
N MET A 260 6.18 -1.58 -10.93
CA MET A 260 7.54 -1.07 -10.70
C MET A 260 8.06 -0.34 -11.95
N GLN A 261 7.85 -0.90 -13.14
CA GLN A 261 8.17 -0.27 -14.41
C GLN A 261 7.37 1.03 -14.65
N GLU A 262 6.07 1.05 -14.33
CA GLU A 262 5.22 2.24 -14.39
C GLU A 262 5.69 3.33 -13.42
N GLU A 263 6.08 2.97 -12.20
CA GLU A 263 6.63 3.92 -11.22
C GLU A 263 7.94 4.54 -11.71
N VAL A 264 8.85 3.72 -12.26
CA VAL A 264 10.09 4.20 -12.88
C VAL A 264 9.79 5.12 -14.08
N ASN A 265 8.80 4.78 -14.91
CA ASN A 265 8.44 5.57 -16.08
C ASN A 265 7.75 6.91 -15.73
N LYS A 266 6.93 6.97 -14.66
CA LYS A 266 6.36 8.23 -14.16
C LYS A 266 7.44 9.24 -13.79
N SER A 267 8.52 8.78 -13.15
CA SER A 267 9.64 9.66 -12.78
C SER A 267 10.37 10.28 -13.97
N LYS A 268 10.41 9.59 -15.12
CA LYS A 268 11.03 10.11 -16.35
C LYS A 268 10.21 11.22 -17.01
N HIS A 269 8.89 11.24 -16.83
CA HIS A 269 8.02 12.30 -17.36
C HIS A 269 7.90 13.50 -16.43
N GLU A 270 8.03 13.31 -15.11
CA GLU A 270 8.06 14.43 -14.17
C GLU A 270 9.40 15.19 -14.19
N GLY A 271 10.51 14.51 -14.51
CA GLY A 271 11.84 15.14 -14.65
C GLY A 271 12.08 15.93 -15.95
N ALA A 272 11.15 15.88 -16.92
CA ALA A 272 11.28 16.61 -18.19
C ALA A 272 10.79 18.08 -18.12
N GLY A 273 10.36 18.55 -16.94
CA GLY A 273 9.78 19.87 -16.72
C GLY A 273 10.66 20.90 -16.01
N GLU A 274 11.87 20.53 -15.55
CA GLU A 274 12.82 21.50 -14.97
C GLU A 274 13.74 22.05 -16.08
N SER A 275 13.27 23.13 -16.71
CA SER A 275 14.09 24.01 -17.52
C SER A 275 15.25 24.59 -16.68
N GLN A 276 16.47 24.44 -17.22
CA GLN A 276 17.73 24.99 -16.69
C GLN A 276 17.60 26.48 -16.32
N PRO A 277 18.29 26.96 -15.27
CA PRO A 277 18.35 28.38 -14.99
C PRO A 277 19.22 29.06 -16.06
N ASP A 278 18.63 30.11 -16.61
CA ASP A 278 19.15 31.08 -17.55
C ASP A 278 20.52 31.63 -17.10
N GLN A 279 21.56 31.43 -17.93
CA GLN A 279 22.85 32.09 -17.76
C GLN A 279 22.75 33.49 -18.37
N GLY A 280 22.36 34.46 -17.54
CA GLY A 280 22.48 35.89 -17.84
C GLY A 280 23.90 36.38 -17.54
N GLU A 281 24.60 36.80 -18.58
CA GLU A 281 25.93 37.42 -18.54
C GLU A 281 25.92 38.86 -17.99
N LEU A 282 27.05 39.22 -17.37
CA LEU A 282 27.65 40.55 -17.21
C LEU A 282 27.17 41.47 -16.05
N GLY A 283 28.08 41.62 -15.09
CA GLY A 283 28.12 42.66 -14.07
C GLY A 283 29.50 42.73 -13.43
N GLU A 284 30.46 43.27 -14.18
CA GLU A 284 31.85 43.50 -13.78
C GLU A 284 31.93 44.45 -12.56
N SER A 285 32.61 44.04 -11.48
CA SER A 285 33.17 44.97 -10.50
C SER A 285 34.31 44.34 -9.70
N ARG A 286 35.53 44.78 -10.02
CA ARG A 286 36.75 44.57 -9.25
C ARG A 286 36.66 45.25 -7.86
N LYS A 287 37.15 44.56 -6.82
CA LYS A 287 38.32 45.00 -6.00
C LYS A 287 38.61 44.03 -4.83
N LYS A 288 39.87 43.58 -4.78
CA LYS A 288 40.78 43.36 -3.62
C LYS A 288 40.20 42.57 -2.42
N GLY A 289 40.69 41.41 -2.01
CA GLY A 289 42.10 41.01 -1.83
C GLY A 289 42.38 40.90 -0.32
N ALA A 290 42.43 39.68 0.24
CA ALA A 290 43.18 39.33 1.45
C ALA A 290 43.07 37.82 1.70
N GLY A 291 44.21 37.11 1.64
CA GLY A 291 44.27 35.68 1.91
C GLY A 291 44.41 35.36 3.40
N ARG A 292 44.12 34.12 3.78
CA ARG A 292 44.92 33.38 4.79
C ARG A 292 44.60 31.89 4.75
N VAL A 293 45.63 31.11 4.42
CA VAL A 293 45.76 29.68 4.70
C VAL A 293 45.86 29.49 6.22
N LYS A 294 45.20 28.47 6.79
CA LYS A 294 45.74 27.70 7.92
C LYS A 294 45.14 26.28 7.96
N ARG A 295 46.05 25.32 8.08
CA ARG A 295 45.87 23.89 8.32
C ARG A 295 45.88 23.62 9.84
N GLY A 296 45.28 22.50 10.25
CA GLY A 296 45.89 21.57 11.22
C GLY A 296 45.40 21.57 12.67
N ALA A 297 45.58 20.38 13.29
CA ALA A 297 45.30 19.91 14.66
C ALA A 297 43.86 19.36 14.85
N ASP A 298 43.58 18.06 15.00
CA ASP A 298 44.29 16.93 15.64
C ASP A 298 44.49 17.13 17.15
N GLU A 299 43.65 16.48 17.96
CA GLU A 299 43.90 16.23 19.38
C GLU A 299 43.18 14.95 19.84
N LYS A 300 44.01 13.97 20.21
CA LYS A 300 43.68 12.76 20.97
C LYS A 300 43.79 13.06 22.46
N GLU A 301 42.94 12.44 23.27
CA GLU A 301 43.20 11.94 24.64
C GLU A 301 41.97 11.09 25.04
N GLY A 302 42.01 9.96 25.74
CA GLY A 302 43.05 9.31 26.54
C GLY A 302 42.49 8.92 27.92
N GLY A 303 42.38 7.60 28.20
CA GLY A 303 42.18 7.02 29.55
C GLY A 303 40.72 6.83 30.02
N GLY A 304 40.33 5.78 30.75
CA GLY A 304 41.03 4.67 31.38
C GLY A 304 40.02 3.70 32.03
N LYS A 305 40.43 2.44 32.20
CA LYS A 305 39.72 1.29 32.80
C LYS A 305 39.37 1.50 34.29
N VAL A 306 38.28 0.87 34.76
CA VAL A 306 38.28 0.08 36.02
C VAL A 306 37.34 -1.13 35.89
N CYS A 307 37.90 -2.33 36.10
CA CYS A 307 37.19 -3.58 36.40
C CYS A 307 36.93 -3.67 37.91
N MET A 308 35.83 -4.29 38.33
CA MET A 308 35.68 -4.90 39.66
C MET A 308 34.87 -6.19 39.52
N GLU A 309 35.48 -7.30 39.92
CA GLU A 309 34.87 -8.62 40.10
C GLU A 309 34.13 -8.74 41.44
N SER A 310 33.13 -9.63 41.42
CA SER A 310 32.38 -10.41 42.42
C SER A 310 32.81 -10.44 43.91
N PRO A 311 31.90 -10.88 44.83
CA PRO A 311 31.89 -12.31 45.16
C PRO A 311 30.49 -12.96 45.37
N LYS A 312 30.56 -14.30 45.46
CA LYS A 312 29.52 -15.37 45.50
C LYS A 312 28.79 -15.54 46.86
N GLU A 313 27.83 -16.49 46.82
CA GLU A 313 27.19 -17.30 47.90
C GLU A 313 25.86 -16.74 48.46
N ASP A 314 24.81 -17.51 48.81
CA ASP A 314 24.67 -18.94 49.12
C ASP A 314 23.19 -19.42 49.01
N ARG A 315 23.02 -20.75 48.92
CA ARG A 315 21.93 -21.64 49.40
C ARG A 315 20.43 -21.26 49.32
N GLY A 316 19.66 -22.19 48.75
CA GLY A 316 18.21 -22.10 48.59
C GLY A 316 17.33 -22.66 49.71
N ARG A 317 16.03 -22.78 49.42
CA ARG A 317 15.10 -23.67 50.14
C ARG A 317 13.85 -23.95 49.30
N LYS A 318 13.58 -25.24 49.08
CA LYS A 318 12.27 -25.78 48.70
C LYS A 318 11.23 -25.43 49.76
N VAL A 319 10.03 -25.03 49.34
CA VAL A 319 8.79 -25.27 50.11
C VAL A 319 7.70 -25.76 49.15
N LYS A 320 7.35 -27.04 49.28
CA LYS A 320 6.05 -27.61 48.92
C LYS A 320 5.08 -27.33 50.07
N ARG A 321 3.82 -27.01 49.75
CA ARG A 321 2.56 -27.17 50.51
C ARG A 321 1.52 -26.39 49.71
N SER A 322 0.30 -26.83 49.42
CA SER A 322 -0.47 -28.05 49.63
C SER A 322 -1.57 -28.03 48.57
#